data_AF-A0AAW6DJ63-F1
#
_entry.id   AF-A0AAW6DJ63-F1
#
_cell.length_a   1.000
_cell.length_b   1.000
_cell.length_c   1.000
_cell.angle_alpha   90.00
_cell.angle_beta   90.00
_cell.angle_gamma   90.00
#
_symmetry.space_group_name_H-M   'P 1'
#
loop_
_entity.id
_entity.type
_entity.pdbx_description
1 polymer ?
#
loop_
_entity_poly.entity_id
_entity_poly.type
_entity_poly.pdbx_seq_one_letter_code
_entity_poly.pdbx_strand_id
1 'polypeptide(L)'
;MRDIRTGELDISIGTGTADIQGFEAGEVSASAGTGSISLQGSVNSDLDLECGIGTIEFQDSGKMTDYNYSVSCGMGSIQIGDDEFTKPAGNQNINNHAGKEMDIECGMGTVNIAFAKGE
;
A
#
# COMPACT_ATOMS: atom_id res chain seq x y z
N MET A 1 -15.97 -9.58 9.54
CA MET A 1 -15.30 -9.79 10.85
C MET A 1 -14.00 -9.02 10.78
N ARG A 2 -13.61 -8.30 11.84
CA ARG A 2 -12.27 -7.69 11.94
C ARG A 2 -11.45 -8.61 12.84
N ASP A 3 -10.52 -9.33 12.24
CA ASP A 3 -9.81 -10.43 12.90
C ASP A 3 -8.51 -9.94 13.56
N ILE A 4 -7.96 -8.81 13.10
CA ILE A 4 -6.71 -8.25 13.61
C ILE A 4 -6.93 -6.78 13.98
N ARG A 5 -6.66 -6.43 15.25
CA ARG A 5 -6.63 -5.04 15.75
C ARG A 5 -5.33 -4.80 16.47
N THR A 6 -4.55 -3.84 16.00
CA THR A 6 -3.22 -3.55 16.53
C THR A 6 -2.88 -2.07 16.37
N GLY A 7 -1.89 -1.59 17.12
CA GLY A 7 -1.30 -0.27 16.86
C GLY A 7 -0.44 -0.29 15.60
N GLU A 8 0.34 -1.36 15.43
CA GLU A 8 1.34 -1.53 14.38
C GLU A 8 1.21 -2.95 13.79
N LEU A 9 1.28 -3.05 12.46
CA LEU A 9 1.21 -4.31 11.71
C LEU A 9 2.36 -4.38 10.69
N ASP A 10 3.36 -5.21 10.99
CA ASP A 10 4.50 -5.44 10.10
C ASP A 10 4.40 -6.78 9.38
N ILE A 11 4.58 -6.75 8.05
CA ILE A 11 4.52 -7.90 7.18
C ILE A 11 5.76 -7.88 6.30
N SER A 12 6.56 -8.95 6.35
CA SER A 12 7.73 -9.07 5.47
C SER A 12 7.81 -10.47 4.89
N ILE A 13 7.89 -10.54 3.57
CA ILE A 13 8.11 -11.80 2.83
C ILE A 13 9.41 -11.71 2.04
N GLY A 14 10.30 -12.68 2.23
CA GLY A 14 11.47 -12.85 1.36
C GLY A 14 11.08 -13.49 0.03
N THR A 15 10.41 -14.65 0.12
CA THR A 15 9.84 -15.33 -1.05
C THR A 15 8.54 -16.03 -0.70
N GLY A 16 7.52 -15.90 -1.55
CA GLY A 16 6.23 -16.59 -1.36
C GLY A 16 5.03 -15.65 -1.43
N THR A 17 3.99 -15.97 -0.68
CA THR A 17 2.75 -15.18 -0.67
C THR A 17 2.23 -14.96 0.73
N ALA A 18 1.70 -13.76 1.00
CA ALA A 18 0.98 -13.44 2.22
C ALA A 18 -0.43 -12.91 1.89
N ASP A 19 -1.43 -13.34 2.64
CA ASP A 19 -2.83 -12.90 2.51
C ASP A 19 -3.34 -12.53 3.91
N ILE A 20 -3.61 -11.25 4.13
CA ILE A 20 -4.08 -10.69 5.39
C ILE A 20 -5.39 -9.95 5.13
N GLN A 21 -6.47 -10.45 5.74
CA GLN A 21 -7.80 -9.89 5.57
C GLN A 21 -8.39 -9.44 6.90
N GLY A 22 -9.23 -8.41 6.85
CA GLY A 22 -10.00 -7.94 7.99
C GLY A 22 -9.17 -7.33 9.11
N PHE A 23 -8.10 -6.59 8.79
CA PHE A 23 -7.29 -5.90 9.79
C PHE A 23 -7.73 -4.44 10.01
N GLU A 24 -7.41 -3.92 11.19
CA GLU A 24 -7.49 -2.51 11.54
C GLU A 24 -6.23 -2.16 12.35
N ALA A 25 -5.39 -1.28 11.79
CA ALA A 25 -4.12 -0.91 12.38
C ALA A 25 -3.93 0.61 12.40
N GLY A 26 -3.12 1.10 13.33
CA GLY A 26 -2.64 2.48 13.31
C GLY A 26 -1.66 2.65 12.15
N GLU A 27 -0.56 1.92 12.22
CA GLU A 27 0.54 1.92 11.27
C GLU A 27 0.66 0.53 10.62
N VAL A 28 0.96 0.49 9.33
CA VAL A 28 1.16 -0.76 8.57
C VAL A 28 2.41 -0.64 7.72
N SER A 29 3.30 -1.64 7.83
CA SER A 29 4.43 -1.81 6.93
C SER A 29 4.36 -3.17 6.24
N ALA A 30 4.42 -3.18 4.91
CA ALA A 30 4.42 -4.40 4.12
C ALA A 30 5.54 -4.43 3.08
N SER A 31 6.44 -5.40 3.21
CA SER A 31 7.61 -5.57 2.33
C SER A 31 7.62 -6.93 1.64
N ALA A 32 7.73 -6.92 0.31
CA ALA A 32 7.83 -8.10 -0.53
C ALA A 32 9.14 -8.13 -1.31
N GLY A 33 10.05 -9.04 -0.97
CA GLY A 33 11.29 -9.26 -1.72
C GLY A 33 11.02 -9.89 -3.09
N THR A 34 10.49 -11.11 -3.12
CA THR A 34 10.06 -11.80 -4.34
C THR A 34 8.75 -12.56 -4.11
N GLY A 35 7.61 -12.02 -4.53
CA GLY A 35 6.34 -12.68 -4.26
C GLY A 35 5.13 -11.78 -4.28
N SER A 36 4.07 -12.18 -3.57
CA SER A 36 2.82 -11.42 -3.54
C SER A 36 2.28 -11.20 -2.14
N ILE A 37 1.87 -9.98 -1.82
CA ILE A 37 1.14 -9.66 -0.60
C ILE A 37 -0.25 -9.15 -0.99
N SER A 38 -1.30 -9.73 -0.41
CA SER A 38 -2.67 -9.21 -0.49
C SER A 38 -3.10 -8.76 0.90
N LEU A 39 -3.53 -7.50 1.00
CA LEU A 39 -3.94 -6.84 2.22
C LEU A 39 -5.37 -6.32 2.05
N GLN A 40 -6.24 -6.58 3.02
CA GLN A 40 -7.58 -5.99 3.08
C GLN A 40 -7.88 -5.53 4.50
N GLY A 41 -8.09 -4.23 4.68
CA GLY A 41 -8.27 -3.68 6.02
C GLY A 41 -8.46 -2.17 6.06
N SER A 42 -8.12 -1.58 7.20
CA SER A 42 -8.15 -0.12 7.43
C SER A 42 -6.86 0.32 8.12
N VAL A 43 -6.25 1.37 7.60
CA VAL A 43 -5.08 2.04 8.21
C VAL A 43 -5.52 3.39 8.74
N ASN A 44 -5.07 3.75 9.95
CA ASN A 44 -5.54 4.94 10.64
C ASN A 44 -4.51 6.06 10.73
N SER A 45 -3.22 5.77 10.52
CA SER A 45 -2.11 6.73 10.56
C SER A 45 -1.24 6.58 9.31
N ASP A 46 -0.32 5.62 9.27
CA ASP A 46 0.75 5.56 8.28
C ASP A 46 0.76 4.20 7.56
N LEU A 47 1.00 4.22 6.25
CA LEU A 47 1.10 3.02 5.42
C LEU A 47 2.37 3.04 4.59
N ASP A 48 3.24 2.05 4.81
CA ASP A 48 4.46 1.83 4.04
C ASP A 48 4.37 0.54 3.22
N LEU A 49 4.51 0.65 1.90
CA LEU A 49 4.48 -0.49 0.98
C LEU A 49 5.77 -0.57 0.17
N GLU A 50 6.54 -1.64 0.33
CA GLU A 50 7.77 -1.88 -0.41
C GLU A 50 7.68 -3.17 -1.24
N CYS A 51 7.68 -3.04 -2.57
CA CYS A 51 7.67 -4.17 -3.49
C CYS A 51 8.97 -4.24 -4.30
N GLY A 52 9.81 -5.23 -3.99
CA GLY A 52 11.00 -5.54 -4.79
C GLY A 52 10.65 -6.15 -6.14
N ILE A 53 10.24 -7.43 -6.15
CA ILE A 53 9.82 -8.17 -7.34
C ILE A 53 8.49 -8.89 -7.04
N GLY A 54 7.48 -8.71 -7.90
CA GLY A 54 6.19 -9.36 -7.75
C GLY A 54 5.05 -8.36 -7.59
N THR A 55 4.15 -8.57 -6.62
CA THR A 55 2.92 -7.77 -6.53
C THR A 55 2.49 -7.49 -5.09
N ILE A 56 2.16 -6.25 -4.76
CA ILE A 56 1.41 -5.91 -3.54
C ILE A 56 0.04 -5.41 -3.95
N GLU A 57 -1.01 -6.00 -3.38
CA GLU A 57 -2.39 -5.56 -3.54
C GLU A 57 -2.91 -5.12 -2.17
N PHE A 58 -3.34 -3.88 -2.06
CA PHE A 58 -3.97 -3.37 -0.85
C PHE A 58 -5.37 -2.84 -1.14
N GLN A 59 -6.35 -3.34 -0.39
CA GLN A 59 -7.70 -2.82 -0.38
C GLN A 59 -7.98 -2.11 0.94
N ASP A 60 -7.95 -0.78 0.90
CA ASP A 60 -8.30 0.06 2.03
C ASP A 60 -9.82 0.26 2.12
N SER A 61 -10.35 0.22 3.33
CA SER A 61 -11.74 0.55 3.64
C SER A 61 -11.99 2.07 3.74
N GLY A 62 -10.94 2.88 3.78
CA GLY A 62 -10.97 4.34 3.81
C GLY A 62 -11.10 4.98 2.43
N LYS A 63 -10.84 6.29 2.36
CA LYS A 63 -10.87 7.06 1.10
C LYS A 63 -9.48 7.47 0.66
N MET A 64 -9.30 7.55 -0.66
CA MET A 64 -8.05 8.02 -1.26
C MET A 64 -7.65 9.44 -0.79
N THR A 65 -8.62 10.32 -0.54
CA THR A 65 -8.37 11.69 -0.08
C THR A 65 -7.91 11.78 1.38
N ASP A 66 -7.95 10.68 2.12
CA ASP A 66 -7.55 10.66 3.54
C ASP A 66 -6.03 10.55 3.71
N TYR A 67 -5.27 10.39 2.62
CA TYR A 67 -3.82 10.20 2.64
C TYR A 67 -3.08 11.28 1.86
N ASN A 68 -1.91 11.67 2.34
CA ASN A 68 -0.85 12.25 1.51
C ASN A 68 0.01 11.09 0.98
N TYR A 69 0.46 11.18 -0.27
CA TYR A 69 1.19 10.09 -0.93
C TYR A 69 2.62 10.49 -1.25
N SER A 70 3.56 9.58 -1.01
CA SER A 70 4.92 9.59 -1.55
C SER A 70 5.10 8.33 -2.40
N VAL A 71 5.29 8.49 -3.71
CA VAL A 71 5.30 7.39 -4.66
C VAL A 71 6.65 7.32 -5.35
N SER A 72 7.38 6.22 -5.17
CA SER A 72 8.63 5.93 -5.87
C SER A 72 8.50 4.66 -6.71
N CYS A 73 8.51 4.85 -8.03
CA CYS A 73 8.43 3.75 -9.00
C CYS A 73 9.74 3.61 -9.77
N GLY A 74 10.35 2.42 -9.68
CA GLY A 74 11.51 2.02 -10.46
C GLY A 74 11.13 1.56 -11.87
N MET A 75 11.39 0.29 -12.16
CA MET A 75 11.04 -0.37 -13.43
C MET A 75 9.64 -1.00 -13.44
N GLY A 76 8.95 -0.99 -12.29
CA GLY A 76 7.61 -1.54 -12.12
C GLY A 76 6.47 -0.58 -12.48
N SER A 77 5.33 -0.81 -11.84
CA SER A 77 4.16 0.07 -11.86
C SER A 77 3.54 0.22 -10.47
N ILE A 78 2.95 1.38 -10.21
CA ILE A 78 2.14 1.63 -9.02
C ILE A 78 0.79 2.18 -9.50
N GLN A 79 -0.31 1.61 -9.02
CA GLN A 79 -1.66 2.09 -9.29
C GLN A 79 -2.34 2.44 -7.97
N ILE A 80 -2.89 3.64 -7.88
CA ILE A 80 -3.61 4.13 -6.70
C ILE A 80 -4.99 4.60 -7.17
N GLY A 81 -6.02 3.78 -6.92
CA GLY A 81 -7.34 4.02 -7.48
C GLY A 81 -7.31 4.04 -9.01
N ASP A 82 -7.69 5.18 -9.59
CA ASP A 82 -7.69 5.40 -11.04
C ASP A 82 -6.36 6.02 -11.56
N ASP A 83 -5.47 6.45 -10.67
CA ASP A 83 -4.18 7.04 -11.02
C ASP A 83 -3.11 5.95 -11.20
N GLU A 84 -2.40 5.99 -12.33
CA GLU A 84 -1.33 5.05 -12.67
C GLU A 84 0.03 5.77 -12.77
N PHE A 85 1.01 5.21 -12.07
CA PHE A 85 2.40 5.65 -12.03
C PHE A 85 3.27 4.56 -12.65
N THR A 86 3.73 4.80 -13.88
CA THR A 86 4.63 3.88 -14.61
C THR A 86 5.88 4.62 -15.06
N LYS A 87 7.02 3.90 -15.09
CA LYS A 87 8.38 4.40 -15.44
C LYS A 87 9.02 5.24 -14.32
N PRO A 88 10.36 5.46 -14.34
CA PRO A 88 10.99 6.34 -13.35
C PRO A 88 10.59 7.79 -13.62
N ALA A 89 9.44 8.20 -13.07
CA ALA A 89 9.00 9.58 -13.02
C ALA A 89 9.69 10.37 -11.89
N GLY A 90 10.67 9.77 -11.20
CA GLY A 90 11.17 10.27 -9.93
C GLY A 90 10.13 10.10 -8.81
N ASN A 91 10.48 10.53 -7.60
CA ASN A 91 9.54 10.52 -6.48
C ASN A 91 8.41 11.52 -6.74
N GLN A 92 7.16 11.05 -6.66
CA GLN A 92 5.96 11.85 -6.82
C GLN A 92 5.30 12.04 -5.46
N ASN A 93 5.09 13.29 -5.06
CA ASN A 93 4.43 13.60 -3.81
C ASN A 93 3.08 14.24 -4.09
N ILE A 94 2.02 13.69 -3.52
CA ILE A 94 0.65 14.18 -3.64
C ILE A 94 0.18 14.61 -2.26
N ASN A 95 -0.10 15.90 -2.10
CA ASN A 95 -0.57 16.47 -0.84
C ASN A 95 -2.08 16.73 -0.91
N ASN A 96 -2.84 15.92 -0.18
CA ASN A 96 -4.30 16.08 -0.05
C ASN A 96 -4.70 16.89 1.19
N HIS A 97 -3.74 17.46 1.92
CA HIS A 97 -3.93 18.11 3.22
C HIS A 97 -4.59 17.17 4.24
N ALA A 98 -4.24 15.89 4.15
CA ALA A 98 -4.81 14.85 4.97
C ALA A 98 -3.91 14.55 6.19
N GLY A 99 -4.49 13.88 7.19
CA GLY A 99 -3.80 13.52 8.42
C GLY A 99 -3.05 12.19 8.38
N LYS A 100 -3.26 11.38 7.33
CA LYS A 100 -2.58 10.09 7.13
C LYS A 100 -1.52 10.20 6.05
N GLU A 101 -0.47 9.38 6.15
CA GLU A 101 0.61 9.32 5.17
C GLU A 101 0.68 7.93 4.54
N MET A 102 1.07 7.89 3.27
CA MET A 102 1.21 6.66 2.49
C MET A 102 2.47 6.73 1.63
N ASP A 103 3.46 5.92 1.98
CA ASP A 103 4.73 5.79 1.27
C ASP A 103 4.76 4.48 0.49
N ILE A 104 5.04 4.58 -0.82
CA ILE A 104 4.97 3.43 -1.73
C ILE A 104 6.25 3.38 -2.56
N GLU A 105 6.98 2.28 -2.41
CA GLU A 105 8.18 1.99 -3.18
C GLU A 105 8.00 0.71 -4.00
N CYS A 106 8.21 0.79 -5.31
CA CYS A 106 8.11 -0.34 -6.22
C CYS A 106 9.36 -0.44 -7.09
N GLY A 107 10.14 -1.51 -6.93
CA GLY A 107 11.35 -1.80 -7.70
C GLY A 107 11.04 -2.28 -9.12
N MET A 108 10.73 -3.56 -9.29
CA MET A 108 10.44 -4.21 -10.58
C MET A 108 9.10 -4.96 -10.59
N GLY A 109 8.21 -4.68 -9.63
CA GLY A 109 6.92 -5.33 -9.48
C GLY A 109 5.73 -4.44 -9.83
N THR A 110 4.61 -4.71 -9.19
CA THR A 110 3.39 -3.91 -9.27
C THR A 110 2.83 -3.68 -7.87
N VAL A 111 2.47 -2.44 -7.54
CA VAL A 111 1.69 -2.14 -6.33
C VAL A 111 0.33 -1.61 -6.75
N ASN A 112 -0.74 -2.25 -6.31
CA ASN A 112 -2.11 -1.85 -6.61
C ASN A 112 -2.83 -1.50 -5.30
N ILE A 113 -3.32 -0.28 -5.21
CA ILE A 113 -4.07 0.21 -4.06
C ILE A 113 -5.47 0.56 -4.52
N ALA A 114 -6.46 -0.12 -3.96
CA ALA A 114 -7.86 0.13 -4.20
C ALA A 114 -8.51 0.63 -2.91
N PHE A 115 -9.34 1.66 -3.04
CA PHE A 115 -10.14 2.17 -1.93
C PHE A 115 -11.57 1.66 -2.09
N ALA A 116 -12.21 1.33 -0.97
CA ALA A 116 -13.64 1.09 -0.96
C ALA A 116 -14.34 2.34 -1.52
N LYS A 117 -15.12 2.19 -2.61
CA LYS A 117 -15.94 3.28 -3.15
C LYS A 117 -16.85 3.78 -2.04
N GLY A 118 -16.55 4.95 -1.51
CA GLY A 118 -17.48 5.70 -0.69
C GLY A 118 -18.66 6.10 -1.57
N GLU A 119 -19.87 5.66 -1.19
CA GLU A 119 -21.11 6.36 -1.57
C GLU A 119 -21.13 7.79 -1.00
#